data_AF-A0A263PKC1-F1
#
_entry.id   AF-A0A263PKC1-F1
#
_cell.length_a   1.000
_cell.length_b   1.000
_cell.length_c   1.000
_cell.angle_alpha   90.00
_cell.angle_beta   90.00
_cell.angle_gamma   90.00
#
_symmetry.space_group_name_H-M   'P 1'
#
loop_
_entity.id
_entity.type
_entity.pdbx_description
1 polymer ?
#
loop_
_entity_poly.entity_id
_entity_poly.type
_entity_poly.pdbx_seq_one_letter_code
_entity_poly.pdbx_strand_id
1 'polypeptide(L)'
;MSAHSHSGWITVGALADGFAPDNHVLPACGDLAGLERVLHFANGWVIEHAFDSQRLRWRLADGSASGESDYRASSLRENLYLVDFLKQENGRPVSVSLVLDFDNQAFTAVLGHLPDRTACEQGLFSRALAGRELTGVEAEFLHGSLDRPWQPGACPHVPSDELVGLRNRYVYSASEAYEHVYLNPDFYTWQCLRGAERGLADTDRCHCYRLAERLYLFVWREKIVPTLGVLLIDLEAGRTDGKIFGYQDDDFATPVNFPVGALAQVLNQTRHDL
;
A
#
# COMPACT_ATOMS: atom_id res chain seq x y z
N MET A 1 -40.19 16.90 -3.01
CA MET A 1 -39.48 16.20 -4.09
C MET A 1 -38.05 15.97 -3.61
N SER A 2 -37.53 14.78 -3.90
CA SER A 2 -36.48 14.06 -3.16
C SER A 2 -35.27 14.91 -2.77
N ALA A 3 -34.86 14.75 -1.51
CA ALA A 3 -33.61 15.23 -0.96
C ALA A 3 -32.42 14.72 -1.78
N HIS A 4 -31.35 15.50 -1.77
CA HIS A 4 -30.15 15.32 -2.55
C HIS A 4 -29.55 13.95 -2.24
N SER A 5 -29.43 13.09 -3.25
CA SER A 5 -28.68 11.84 -3.15
C SER A 5 -27.20 12.21 -3.05
N HIS A 6 -26.68 12.34 -1.84
CA HIS A 6 -25.24 12.31 -1.63
C HIS A 6 -24.74 11.01 -2.25
N SER A 7 -23.81 11.12 -3.19
CA SER A 7 -23.01 9.97 -3.62
C SER A 7 -22.38 9.37 -2.36
N GLY A 8 -22.63 8.09 -2.08
CA GLY A 8 -22.24 7.46 -0.81
C GLY A 8 -20.74 7.37 -0.54
N TRP A 9 -19.89 7.88 -1.44
CA TRP A 9 -18.43 7.94 -1.31
C TRP A 9 -18.00 8.89 -0.18
N ILE A 10 -16.95 8.50 0.55
CA ILE A 10 -16.39 9.26 1.66
C ILE A 10 -14.94 9.67 1.37
N THR A 11 -14.42 10.64 2.12
CA THR A 11 -13.00 11.02 2.04
C THR A 11 -12.13 9.97 2.73
N VAL A 12 -10.83 9.96 2.43
CA VAL A 12 -9.90 9.01 3.06
C VAL A 12 -9.72 9.34 4.56
N GLY A 13 -9.90 10.60 4.97
CA GLY A 13 -9.97 10.97 6.39
C GLY A 13 -11.15 10.32 7.13
N ALA A 14 -12.35 10.36 6.53
CA ALA A 14 -13.52 9.68 7.10
C ALA A 14 -13.36 8.15 7.10
N LEU A 15 -12.68 7.59 6.10
CA LEU A 15 -12.30 6.18 6.08
C LEU A 15 -11.35 5.84 7.23
N ALA A 16 -10.35 6.67 7.48
CA ALA A 16 -9.40 6.50 8.59
C ALA A 16 -10.12 6.46 9.95
N ASP A 17 -11.10 7.34 10.16
CA ASP A 17 -11.92 7.37 11.37
C ASP A 17 -12.72 6.06 11.55
N GLY A 18 -13.26 5.50 10.47
CA GLY A 18 -13.97 4.21 10.49
C GLY A 18 -13.07 3.02 10.83
N PHE A 19 -11.82 3.05 10.39
CA PHE A 19 -10.83 2.00 10.60
C PHE A 19 -10.09 2.07 11.95
N ALA A 20 -10.19 3.18 12.69
CA ALA A 20 -9.45 3.37 13.94
C ALA A 20 -9.90 2.46 15.11
N PRO A 21 -11.21 2.23 15.37
CA PRO A 21 -11.65 1.49 16.56
C PRO A 21 -11.52 -0.03 16.42
N ASP A 22 -11.05 -0.69 17.48
CA ASP A 22 -11.02 -2.15 17.65
C ASP A 22 -10.50 -2.92 16.42
N ASN A 23 -9.49 -2.35 15.76
CA ASN A 23 -8.98 -2.88 14.50
C ASN A 23 -7.99 -4.04 14.71
N HIS A 24 -7.75 -4.79 13.64
CA HIS A 24 -6.83 -5.93 13.62
C HIS A 24 -5.43 -5.56 13.12
N VAL A 25 -5.05 -4.29 13.21
CA VAL A 25 -3.70 -3.80 12.90
C VAL A 25 -2.68 -4.53 13.77
N LEU A 26 -1.55 -4.94 13.17
CA LEU A 26 -0.45 -5.47 13.96
C LEU A 26 0.16 -4.36 14.84
N PRO A 27 0.53 -4.66 16.09
CA PRO A 27 1.32 -3.73 16.90
C PRO A 27 2.58 -3.32 16.16
N ALA A 28 2.96 -2.05 16.27
CA ALA A 28 4.27 -1.63 15.79
C ALA A 28 5.36 -2.36 16.58
N CYS A 29 6.38 -2.88 15.88
CA CYS A 29 7.51 -3.57 16.50
C CYS A 29 8.71 -2.64 16.69
N GLY A 30 9.43 -2.82 17.80
CA GLY A 30 10.67 -2.08 18.10
C GLY A 30 11.93 -2.74 17.55
N ASP A 31 11.80 -3.83 16.78
CA ASP A 31 12.91 -4.70 16.38
C ASP A 31 13.95 -3.99 15.50
N LEU A 32 13.54 -2.91 14.82
CA LEU A 32 14.43 -2.10 14.00
C LEU A 32 15.16 -1.01 14.80
N ALA A 33 14.72 -0.68 16.02
CA ALA A 33 15.28 0.44 16.77
C ALA A 33 16.76 0.22 17.11
N GLY A 34 17.58 1.23 16.83
CA GLY A 34 19.03 1.18 16.99
C GLY A 34 19.77 0.51 15.83
N LEU A 35 19.06 0.03 14.79
CA LEU A 35 19.68 -0.49 13.59
C LEU A 35 19.97 0.63 12.59
N GLU A 36 21.11 0.48 11.93
CA GLU A 36 21.43 1.18 10.69
C GLU A 36 21.43 0.16 9.55
N ARG A 37 20.80 0.52 8.43
CA ARG A 37 20.68 -0.31 7.23
C ARG A 37 21.01 0.50 5.99
N VAL A 38 21.75 -0.09 5.07
CA VAL A 38 22.07 0.52 3.78
C VAL A 38 21.28 -0.20 2.70
N LEU A 39 20.34 0.51 2.08
CA LEU A 39 19.52 -0.02 1.00
C LEU A 39 20.19 0.29 -0.33
N HIS A 40 20.61 -0.74 -1.05
CA HIS A 40 21.19 -0.65 -2.38
C HIS A 40 20.13 -0.97 -3.44
N PHE A 41 19.61 0.05 -4.09
CA PHE A 41 18.55 -0.06 -5.09
C PHE A 41 19.09 -0.54 -6.45
N ALA A 42 18.27 -1.26 -7.18
CA ALA A 42 18.58 -1.73 -8.53
C ALA A 42 18.83 -0.60 -9.55
N ASN A 43 18.24 0.58 -9.31
CA ASN A 43 18.44 1.78 -10.12
C ASN A 43 19.75 2.54 -9.79
N GLY A 44 20.54 2.04 -8.84
CA GLY A 44 21.83 2.63 -8.45
C GLY A 44 21.76 3.55 -7.23
N TRP A 45 20.59 3.85 -6.68
CA TRP A 45 20.51 4.59 -5.41
C TRP A 45 21.09 3.77 -4.27
N VAL A 46 21.79 4.45 -3.37
CA VAL A 46 22.25 3.89 -2.11
C VAL A 46 21.74 4.80 -1.01
N ILE A 47 20.87 4.27 -0.15
CA ILE A 47 20.18 5.07 0.86
C ILE A 47 20.41 4.44 2.24
N GLU A 48 21.10 5.17 3.08
CA GLU A 48 21.31 4.83 4.49
C GLU A 48 20.03 5.14 5.26
N HIS A 49 19.60 4.21 6.09
CA HIS A 49 18.45 4.29 6.98
C HIS A 49 18.89 4.01 8.41
N ALA A 50 18.66 4.95 9.31
CA ALA A 50 18.90 4.80 10.74
C ALA A 50 17.56 4.87 11.48
N PHE A 51 17.24 3.80 12.21
CA PHE A 51 15.99 3.64 12.92
C PHE A 51 16.20 3.95 14.41
N ASP A 52 15.46 4.91 14.94
CA ASP A 52 15.29 5.04 16.39
C ASP A 52 13.96 4.40 16.82
N SER A 53 13.50 4.65 18.06
CA SER A 53 12.28 4.01 18.57
C SER A 53 10.99 4.43 17.85
N GLN A 54 10.98 5.58 17.18
CA GLN A 54 9.77 6.17 16.58
C GLN A 54 10.01 6.87 15.23
N ARG A 55 11.25 7.28 14.98
CA ARG A 55 11.67 8.01 13.79
C ARG A 55 12.71 7.25 13.01
N LEU A 56 12.64 7.49 11.72
CA LEU A 56 13.55 7.00 10.72
C LEU A 56 14.28 8.20 10.13
N ARG A 57 15.61 8.16 10.13
CA ARG A 57 16.45 9.08 9.37
C ARG A 57 16.93 8.36 8.12
N TRP A 58 16.85 9.03 6.99
CA TRP A 58 17.36 8.50 5.73
C TRP A 58 18.29 9.50 5.05
N ARG A 59 19.28 9.01 4.30
CA ARG A 59 20.24 9.82 3.56
C ARG A 59 20.72 9.10 2.32
N LEU A 60 20.72 9.77 1.17
CA LEU A 60 21.41 9.25 -0.02
C LEU A 60 22.92 9.31 0.20
N ALA A 61 23.63 8.24 -0.18
CA ALA A 61 25.07 8.12 0.00
C ALA A 61 25.88 9.17 -0.76
N ASP A 62 25.32 9.76 -1.82
CA ASP A 62 25.92 10.88 -2.55
C ASP A 62 25.73 12.25 -1.87
N GLY A 63 24.99 12.29 -0.76
CA GLY A 63 24.69 13.51 0.00
C GLY A 63 23.66 14.43 -0.64
N SER A 64 23.00 14.02 -1.73
CA SER A 64 22.07 14.86 -2.49
C SER A 64 20.77 15.16 -1.75
N ALA A 65 20.28 14.23 -0.92
CA ALA A 65 19.13 14.45 -0.05
C ALA A 65 19.19 13.60 1.22
N SER A 66 18.47 14.07 2.24
CA SER A 66 18.27 13.37 3.51
C SER A 66 16.97 13.86 4.15
N GLY A 67 16.47 13.11 5.13
CA GLY A 67 15.28 13.47 5.87
C GLY A 67 15.11 12.68 7.15
N GLU A 68 14.15 13.12 7.96
CA GLU A 68 13.68 12.43 9.15
C GLU A 68 12.15 12.38 9.10
N SER A 69 11.56 11.27 9.52
CA SER A 69 10.11 11.09 9.55
C SER A 69 9.73 10.13 10.67
N ASP A 70 8.58 10.34 11.29
CA ASP A 70 7.96 9.28 12.08
C ASP A 70 7.67 8.09 11.14
N TYR A 71 7.87 6.88 11.65
CA TYR A 71 7.64 5.66 10.87
C TYR A 71 6.86 4.65 11.69
N ARG A 72 6.22 3.71 10.98
CA ARG A 72 5.70 2.48 11.56
C ARG A 72 6.48 1.31 10.97
N ALA A 73 6.91 0.40 11.83
CA ALA A 73 7.36 -0.92 11.42
C ALA A 73 6.47 -2.00 12.02
N SER A 74 6.16 -3.02 11.25
CA SER A 74 5.43 -4.21 11.66
C SER A 74 6.01 -5.44 10.98
N SER A 75 5.85 -6.60 11.61
CA SER A 75 6.30 -7.88 11.09
C SER A 75 5.15 -8.87 11.05
N LEU A 76 4.67 -9.17 9.84
CA LEU A 76 3.61 -10.17 9.62
C LEU A 76 4.18 -11.60 9.61
N ARG A 77 5.43 -11.75 9.12
CA ARG A 77 6.24 -12.96 9.24
C ARG A 77 7.61 -12.59 9.80
N GLU A 78 8.19 -13.50 10.56
CA GLU A 78 9.55 -13.36 11.09
C GLU A 78 10.52 -12.93 9.98
N ASN A 79 11.44 -12.01 10.30
CA ASN A 79 12.45 -11.45 9.40
C ASN A 79 11.92 -10.70 8.16
N LEU A 80 10.60 -10.50 8.05
CA LEU A 80 9.96 -9.67 7.05
C LEU A 80 9.26 -8.49 7.73
N TYR A 81 9.74 -7.29 7.43
CA TYR A 81 9.25 -6.06 8.04
C TYR A 81 8.61 -5.15 6.99
N LEU A 82 7.38 -4.69 7.25
CA LEU A 82 6.79 -3.56 6.54
C LEU A 82 7.15 -2.29 7.31
N VAL A 83 8.00 -1.45 6.72
CA VAL A 83 8.31 -0.10 7.19
C VAL A 83 7.52 0.90 6.35
N ASP A 84 6.77 1.80 6.99
CA ASP A 84 6.00 2.83 6.30
C ASP A 84 6.19 4.21 6.93
N PHE A 85 6.40 5.22 6.08
CA PHE A 85 6.57 6.61 6.48
C PHE A 85 6.22 7.57 5.34
N LEU A 86 6.08 8.86 5.66
CA LEU A 86 5.92 9.92 4.67
C LEU A 86 7.19 10.77 4.61
N LYS A 87 7.75 10.98 3.42
CA LYS A 87 8.81 11.96 3.19
C LYS A 87 8.28 13.19 2.46
N GLN A 88 9.04 14.29 2.50
CA GLN A 88 8.79 15.46 1.66
C GLN A 88 9.73 15.44 0.46
N GLU A 89 9.19 15.71 -0.72
CA GLU A 89 9.96 15.84 -1.97
C GLU A 89 9.37 16.97 -2.79
N ASN A 90 10.18 17.98 -3.10
CA ASN A 90 9.76 19.17 -3.85
C ASN A 90 8.49 19.84 -3.26
N GLY A 91 8.38 19.85 -1.93
CA GLY A 91 7.23 20.43 -1.21
C GLY A 91 5.95 19.61 -1.27
N ARG A 92 6.01 18.35 -1.73
CA ARG A 92 4.88 17.42 -1.77
C ARG A 92 5.16 16.19 -0.89
N PRO A 93 4.15 15.65 -0.20
CA PRO A 93 4.28 14.41 0.54
C PRO A 93 4.42 13.23 -0.43
N VAL A 94 5.34 12.32 -0.12
CA VAL A 94 5.54 11.05 -0.81
C VAL A 94 5.41 9.95 0.23
N SER A 95 4.50 9.01 0.00
CA SER A 95 4.41 7.83 0.86
C SER A 95 5.48 6.83 0.45
N VAL A 96 6.19 6.28 1.43
CA VAL A 96 7.25 5.29 1.23
C VAL A 96 6.92 4.07 2.08
N SER A 97 6.70 2.94 1.42
CA SER A 97 6.54 1.64 2.07
C SER A 97 7.67 0.72 1.64
N LEU A 98 8.40 0.14 2.60
CA LEU A 98 9.52 -0.79 2.37
C LEU A 98 9.14 -2.14 2.96
N VAL A 99 9.21 -3.19 2.15
CA VAL A 99 9.19 -4.57 2.63
C VAL A 99 10.63 -5.05 2.73
N LEU A 100 11.17 -5.08 3.94
CA LEU A 100 12.53 -5.52 4.24
C LEU A 100 12.53 -7.02 4.51
N ASP A 101 13.27 -7.78 3.71
CA ASP A 101 13.46 -9.22 3.85
C ASP A 101 14.88 -9.48 4.36
N PHE A 102 14.99 -9.77 5.65
CA PHE A 102 16.27 -9.97 6.32
C PHE A 102 16.87 -11.33 6.00
N ASP A 103 16.03 -12.35 5.74
CA ASP A 103 16.50 -13.69 5.39
C ASP A 103 17.21 -13.69 4.03
N ASN A 104 16.64 -12.98 3.05
CA ASN A 104 17.21 -12.87 1.70
C ASN A 104 18.14 -11.67 1.53
N GLN A 105 18.23 -10.79 2.55
CA GLN A 105 18.96 -9.52 2.50
C GLN A 105 18.54 -8.67 1.29
N ALA A 106 17.22 -8.49 1.15
CA ALA A 106 16.59 -7.86 0.01
C ALA A 106 15.41 -6.98 0.43
N PHE A 107 14.93 -6.14 -0.48
CA PHE A 107 13.72 -5.37 -0.22
C PHE A 107 12.93 -5.07 -1.50
N THR A 108 11.66 -4.76 -1.30
CA THR A 108 10.82 -4.04 -2.27
C THR A 108 10.37 -2.72 -1.65
N ALA A 109 10.45 -1.63 -2.42
CA ALA A 109 9.97 -0.32 -2.04
C ALA A 109 8.80 0.10 -2.95
N VAL A 110 7.81 0.74 -2.35
CA VAL A 110 6.67 1.36 -3.02
C VAL A 110 6.68 2.84 -2.71
N LEU A 111 6.89 3.68 -3.72
CA LEU A 111 6.83 5.13 -3.60
C LEU A 111 5.50 5.61 -4.19
N GLY A 112 4.70 6.30 -3.38
CA GLY A 112 3.34 6.70 -3.70
C GLY A 112 3.16 8.21 -3.81
N HIS A 113 2.53 8.66 -4.89
CA HIS A 113 2.19 10.07 -5.12
C HIS A 113 0.69 10.24 -5.36
N LEU A 114 0.07 11.15 -4.61
CA LEU A 114 -1.32 11.53 -4.84
C LEU A 114 -1.42 12.56 -5.98
N PRO A 115 -2.49 12.49 -6.80
CA PRO A 115 -2.76 13.49 -7.82
C PRO A 115 -3.12 14.84 -7.20
N ASP A 116 -2.77 15.93 -7.88
CA ASP A 116 -3.33 17.23 -7.55
C ASP A 116 -4.77 17.39 -8.08
N ARG A 117 -5.42 18.48 -7.65
CA ARG A 117 -6.79 18.84 -8.06
C ARG A 117 -6.97 18.81 -9.58
N THR A 118 -6.04 19.40 -10.31
CA THR A 118 -6.09 19.47 -11.78
C THR A 118 -6.10 18.08 -12.40
N ALA A 119 -5.30 17.15 -11.88
CA ALA A 119 -5.25 15.78 -12.37
C ALA A 119 -6.53 14.98 -12.07
N CYS A 120 -7.19 15.24 -10.94
CA CYS A 120 -8.47 14.63 -10.58
C CYS A 120 -9.65 15.16 -11.39
N GLU A 121 -9.69 16.46 -11.68
CA GLU A 121 -10.82 17.12 -12.37
C GLU A 121 -10.89 16.81 -13.88
N GLN A 122 -9.87 16.19 -14.49
CA GLN A 122 -9.86 15.85 -15.92
C GLN A 122 -10.95 14.85 -16.34
N GLY A 123 -11.51 14.10 -15.39
CA GLY A 123 -12.57 13.12 -15.62
C GLY A 123 -12.08 11.81 -16.28
N LEU A 124 -12.72 10.70 -15.93
CA LEU A 124 -12.31 9.36 -16.38
C LEU A 124 -12.50 9.16 -17.89
N PHE A 125 -13.57 9.72 -18.48
CA PHE A 125 -13.84 9.59 -19.93
C PHE A 125 -12.73 10.23 -20.77
N SER A 126 -12.30 11.45 -20.41
CA SER A 126 -11.21 12.15 -21.09
C SER A 126 -9.87 11.42 -20.95
N ARG A 127 -9.59 10.83 -19.78
CA ARG A 127 -8.41 9.98 -19.56
C ARG A 127 -8.44 8.74 -20.45
N ALA A 128 -9.57 8.04 -20.50
CA ALA A 128 -9.76 6.83 -21.30
C ALA A 128 -9.55 7.10 -22.80
N LEU A 129 -10.18 8.14 -23.35
CA LEU A 129 -10.02 8.50 -24.78
C LEU A 129 -8.59 8.93 -25.14
N ALA A 130 -7.83 9.44 -24.17
CA ALA A 130 -6.43 9.79 -24.33
C ALA A 130 -5.46 8.61 -24.11
N GLY A 131 -5.95 7.40 -23.85
CA GLY A 131 -5.12 6.22 -23.57
C GLY A 131 -4.32 6.32 -22.27
N ARG A 132 -4.80 7.10 -21.29
CA ARG A 132 -4.13 7.29 -20.00
C ARG A 132 -4.73 6.37 -18.94
N GLU A 133 -3.94 6.08 -17.90
CA GLU A 133 -4.43 5.41 -16.68
C GLU A 133 -5.62 6.18 -16.10
N LEU A 134 -6.63 5.43 -15.62
CA LEU A 134 -7.84 6.02 -15.07
C LEU A 134 -7.60 6.63 -13.69
N THR A 135 -6.76 6.00 -12.86
CA THR A 135 -6.33 6.57 -11.59
C THR A 135 -5.33 7.70 -11.80
N GLY A 136 -5.43 8.74 -10.97
CA GLY A 136 -4.42 9.78 -10.87
C GLY A 136 -3.31 9.46 -9.86
N VAL A 137 -3.46 8.39 -9.07
CA VAL A 137 -2.48 7.96 -8.09
C VAL A 137 -1.33 7.27 -8.81
N GLU A 138 -0.10 7.69 -8.51
CA GLU A 138 1.11 7.10 -9.05
C GLU A 138 1.77 6.22 -7.99
N ALA A 139 2.32 5.10 -8.43
CA ALA A 139 3.08 4.19 -7.59
C ALA A 139 4.30 3.70 -8.37
N GLU A 140 5.49 3.91 -7.82
CA GLU A 140 6.75 3.37 -8.32
C GLU A 140 7.17 2.18 -7.47
N PHE A 141 7.60 1.11 -8.14
CA PHE A 141 8.06 -0.12 -7.50
C PHE A 141 9.55 -0.27 -7.75
N LEU A 142 10.30 -0.36 -6.67
CA LEU A 142 11.74 -0.52 -6.72
C LEU A 142 12.14 -1.74 -5.91
N HIS A 143 13.27 -2.35 -6.29
CA HIS A 143 13.83 -3.49 -5.59
C HIS A 143 15.30 -3.24 -5.31
N GLY A 144 15.83 -3.94 -4.32
CA GLY A 144 17.24 -3.82 -3.98
C GLY A 144 17.70 -4.87 -2.98
N SER A 145 18.95 -4.71 -2.56
CA SER A 145 19.59 -5.53 -1.53
C SER A 145 19.85 -4.73 -0.26
N LEU A 146 19.83 -5.43 0.89
CA LEU A 146 20.12 -4.88 2.20
C LEU A 146 21.58 -5.11 2.56
N ASP A 147 22.28 -4.05 2.96
CA ASP A 147 23.66 -4.04 3.49
C ASP A 147 24.71 -4.68 2.58
N ARG A 148 24.39 -4.83 1.30
CA ARG A 148 25.30 -5.34 0.26
C ARG A 148 24.98 -4.68 -1.08
N PRO A 149 25.99 -4.47 -1.95
CA PRO A 149 25.76 -3.94 -3.29
C PRO A 149 24.73 -4.76 -4.09
N TRP A 150 23.91 -4.06 -4.88
CA TRP A 150 22.93 -4.69 -5.75
C TRP A 150 23.59 -5.59 -6.80
N GLN A 151 22.95 -6.73 -7.07
CA GLN A 151 23.23 -7.60 -8.22
C GLN A 151 21.92 -8.05 -8.87
N PRO A 152 21.87 -8.29 -10.20
CA PRO A 152 20.69 -8.82 -10.84
C PRO A 152 20.19 -10.10 -10.17
N GLY A 153 18.90 -10.13 -9.81
CA GLY A 153 18.28 -11.25 -9.10
C GLY A 153 18.52 -11.30 -7.59
N ALA A 154 19.14 -10.28 -6.99
CA ALA A 154 19.40 -10.25 -5.55
C ALA A 154 18.13 -10.12 -4.68
N CYS A 155 17.01 -9.67 -5.26
CA CYS A 155 15.71 -9.61 -4.59
C CYS A 155 14.80 -10.72 -5.13
N PRO A 156 14.28 -11.61 -4.27
CA PRO A 156 13.40 -12.71 -4.68
C PRO A 156 11.95 -12.26 -4.90
N HIS A 157 11.61 -11.02 -4.53
CA HIS A 157 10.27 -10.48 -4.71
C HIS A 157 9.98 -10.27 -6.20
N VAL A 158 8.94 -10.91 -6.72
CA VAL A 158 8.62 -10.90 -8.16
C VAL A 158 7.13 -10.68 -8.39
N PRO A 159 6.73 -10.06 -9.51
CA PRO A 159 5.33 -9.98 -9.90
C PRO A 159 4.65 -11.36 -9.86
N SER A 160 3.39 -11.40 -9.43
CA SER A 160 2.68 -12.67 -9.24
C SER A 160 1.20 -12.56 -9.54
N ASP A 161 0.68 -13.56 -10.25
CA ASP A 161 -0.73 -13.74 -10.55
C ASP A 161 -1.40 -14.74 -9.62
N GLU A 162 -0.73 -15.20 -8.55
CA GLU A 162 -1.24 -16.25 -7.67
C GLU A 162 -2.51 -15.87 -6.91
N LEU A 163 -2.77 -14.57 -6.75
CA LEU A 163 -4.04 -14.09 -6.18
C LEU A 163 -5.19 -14.10 -7.20
N VAL A 164 -4.89 -14.10 -8.51
CA VAL A 164 -5.91 -14.00 -9.57
C VAL A 164 -6.91 -15.15 -9.49
N GLY A 165 -8.19 -14.80 -9.60
CA GLY A 165 -9.32 -15.71 -9.46
C GLY A 165 -9.77 -15.94 -8.01
N LEU A 166 -9.00 -15.51 -6.99
CA LEU A 166 -9.45 -15.60 -5.60
C LEU A 166 -10.50 -14.53 -5.30
N ARG A 167 -11.50 -14.92 -4.53
CA ARG A 167 -12.40 -14.00 -3.80
C ARG A 167 -12.07 -14.10 -2.32
N ASN A 168 -11.54 -13.03 -1.74
CA ASN A 168 -11.06 -13.01 -0.37
C ASN A 168 -11.87 -12.02 0.47
N ARG A 169 -12.21 -12.40 1.70
CA ARG A 169 -12.86 -11.50 2.67
C ARG A 169 -11.84 -10.99 3.67
N TYR A 170 -11.87 -9.70 3.95
CA TYR A 170 -11.05 -9.01 4.93
C TYR A 170 -11.93 -8.40 6.01
N VAL A 171 -11.77 -8.86 7.25
CA VAL A 171 -12.41 -8.25 8.42
C VAL A 171 -11.37 -7.39 9.11
N TYR A 172 -11.49 -6.07 9.01
CA TYR A 172 -10.56 -5.10 9.60
C TYR A 172 -10.90 -4.81 11.06
N SER A 173 -12.18 -4.84 11.42
CA SER A 173 -12.67 -4.72 12.79
C SER A 173 -14.07 -5.33 12.93
N ALA A 174 -14.66 -5.22 14.13
CA ALA A 174 -16.06 -5.57 14.34
C ALA A 174 -17.02 -4.72 13.46
N SER A 175 -16.64 -3.50 13.09
CA SER A 175 -17.42 -2.57 12.27
C SER A 175 -17.00 -2.51 10.80
N GLU A 176 -15.77 -2.87 10.46
CA GLU A 176 -15.22 -2.73 9.10
C GLU A 176 -14.88 -4.09 8.48
N ALA A 177 -15.47 -4.39 7.31
CA ALA A 177 -15.19 -5.59 6.54
C ALA A 177 -15.43 -5.38 5.04
N TYR A 178 -14.49 -5.85 4.23
CA TYR A 178 -14.50 -5.74 2.78
C TYR A 178 -14.29 -7.12 2.16
N GLU A 179 -14.56 -7.23 0.87
CA GLU A 179 -14.07 -8.33 0.06
C GLU A 179 -13.33 -7.82 -1.16
N HIS A 180 -12.31 -8.57 -1.57
CA HIS A 180 -11.56 -8.35 -2.80
C HIS A 180 -11.80 -9.53 -3.74
N VAL A 181 -12.03 -9.25 -5.02
CA VAL A 181 -12.06 -10.22 -6.11
C VAL A 181 -10.92 -9.87 -7.05
N TYR A 182 -9.89 -10.70 -7.10
CA TYR A 182 -8.72 -10.47 -7.95
C TYR A 182 -9.03 -10.93 -9.38
N LEU A 183 -9.32 -9.99 -10.27
CA LEU A 183 -9.89 -10.32 -11.59
C LEU A 183 -8.83 -10.82 -12.56
N ASN A 184 -7.72 -10.11 -12.63
CA ASN A 184 -6.59 -10.36 -13.54
C ASN A 184 -5.33 -9.66 -12.96
N PRO A 185 -4.16 -9.73 -13.63
CA PRO A 185 -2.92 -9.15 -13.10
C PRO A 185 -3.00 -7.65 -12.80
N ASP A 186 -3.89 -6.93 -13.49
CA ASP A 186 -3.94 -5.47 -13.46
C ASP A 186 -5.11 -4.89 -12.67
N PHE A 187 -6.17 -5.67 -12.44
CA PHE A 187 -7.42 -5.18 -11.86
C PHE A 187 -7.99 -6.12 -10.81
N TYR A 188 -8.52 -5.51 -9.76
CA TYR A 188 -9.32 -6.18 -8.74
C TYR A 188 -10.60 -5.39 -8.48
N THR A 189 -11.65 -6.07 -8.05
CA THR A 189 -12.86 -5.43 -7.54
C THR A 189 -12.86 -5.50 -6.03
N TRP A 190 -13.25 -4.42 -5.37
CA TRP A 190 -13.56 -4.41 -3.94
C TRP A 190 -15.03 -4.11 -3.69
N GLN A 191 -15.55 -4.57 -2.55
CA GLN A 191 -16.85 -4.17 -2.01
C GLN A 191 -16.76 -4.03 -0.49
N CYS A 192 -17.30 -2.95 0.05
CA CYS A 192 -17.49 -2.82 1.49
C CYS A 192 -18.73 -3.62 1.94
N LEU A 193 -18.51 -4.69 2.68
CA LEU A 193 -19.56 -5.57 3.21
C LEU A 193 -20.21 -4.98 4.47
N ARG A 194 -19.41 -4.29 5.27
CA ARG A 194 -19.77 -3.68 6.55
C ARG A 194 -18.80 -2.53 6.81
N GLY A 195 -19.32 -1.35 7.19
CA GLY A 195 -18.47 -0.20 7.47
C GLY A 195 -19.09 1.12 7.01
N ALA A 196 -18.32 2.19 7.13
CA ALA A 196 -18.72 3.52 6.66
C ALA A 196 -19.07 3.55 5.16
N GLU A 197 -18.41 2.71 4.36
CA GLU A 197 -18.61 2.60 2.92
C GLU A 197 -19.59 1.49 2.50
N ARG A 198 -20.37 0.94 3.43
CA ARG A 198 -21.18 -0.27 3.19
C ARG A 198 -22.00 -0.18 1.90
N GLY A 199 -21.79 -1.15 1.01
CA GLY A 199 -22.47 -1.25 -0.28
C GLY A 199 -21.78 -0.51 -1.42
N LEU A 200 -20.74 0.28 -1.16
CA LEU A 200 -19.84 0.78 -2.21
C LEU A 200 -18.97 -0.36 -2.72
N ALA A 201 -18.64 -0.27 -4.01
CA ALA A 201 -17.78 -1.19 -4.71
C ALA A 201 -17.20 -0.50 -5.95
N ASP A 202 -15.98 -0.88 -6.34
CA ASP A 202 -15.36 -0.45 -7.59
C ASP A 202 -14.27 -1.42 -8.04
N THR A 203 -13.81 -1.27 -9.28
CA THR A 203 -12.67 -2.01 -9.86
C THR A 203 -11.50 -1.08 -10.10
N ASP A 204 -10.41 -1.26 -9.37
CA ASP A 204 -9.25 -0.37 -9.43
C ASP A 204 -8.00 -1.08 -9.91
N ARG A 205 -7.04 -0.27 -10.35
CA ARG A 205 -5.73 -0.76 -10.78
C ARG A 205 -5.00 -1.33 -9.57
N CYS A 206 -4.47 -2.53 -9.72
CA CYS A 206 -3.66 -3.17 -8.68
C CYS A 206 -2.35 -3.74 -9.23
N HIS A 207 -1.49 -4.12 -8.29
CA HIS A 207 -0.18 -4.73 -8.50
C HIS A 207 0.02 -5.79 -7.42
N CYS A 208 0.64 -6.92 -7.77
CA CYS A 208 0.87 -8.02 -6.86
C CYS A 208 2.29 -8.55 -7.02
N TYR A 209 3.01 -8.67 -5.91
CA TYR A 209 4.32 -9.31 -5.85
C TYR A 209 4.26 -10.48 -4.86
N ARG A 210 4.81 -11.63 -5.24
CA ARG A 210 5.08 -12.72 -4.30
C ARG A 210 6.36 -12.38 -3.54
N LEU A 211 6.28 -12.40 -2.21
CA LEU A 211 7.42 -12.17 -1.32
C LEU A 211 8.01 -13.49 -0.83
N ALA A 212 7.13 -14.38 -0.36
CA ALA A 212 7.45 -15.73 0.08
C ALA A 212 6.30 -16.67 -0.29
N GLU A 213 6.39 -17.96 0.08
CA GLU A 213 5.29 -18.90 -0.12
C GLU A 213 4.02 -18.38 0.58
N ARG A 214 2.94 -18.19 -0.18
CA ARG A 214 1.64 -17.70 0.31
C ARG A 214 1.67 -16.32 1.00
N LEU A 215 2.73 -15.54 0.78
CA LEU A 215 2.86 -14.17 1.25
C LEU A 215 3.05 -13.23 0.07
N TYR A 216 2.17 -12.23 -0.01
CA TYR A 216 2.10 -11.32 -1.14
C TYR A 216 2.13 -9.86 -0.68
N LEU A 217 2.79 -9.00 -1.44
CA LEU A 217 2.61 -7.56 -1.40
C LEU A 217 1.56 -7.20 -2.45
N PHE A 218 0.43 -6.67 -2.01
CA PHE A 218 -0.66 -6.19 -2.86
C PHE A 218 -0.78 -4.68 -2.74
N VAL A 219 -0.79 -3.99 -3.88
CA VAL A 219 -0.88 -2.52 -3.94
C VAL A 219 -2.00 -2.14 -4.88
N TRP A 220 -2.87 -1.21 -4.48
CA TRP A 220 -3.94 -0.71 -5.34
C TRP A 220 -3.97 0.82 -5.40
N ARG A 221 -4.51 1.34 -6.50
CA ARG A 221 -4.56 2.76 -6.84
C ARG A 221 -5.98 3.12 -7.26
N GLU A 222 -6.73 3.76 -6.37
CA GLU A 222 -8.13 4.09 -6.61
C GLU A 222 -8.29 5.26 -7.57
N LYS A 223 -9.34 5.21 -8.40
CA LYS A 223 -9.60 6.23 -9.43
C LYS A 223 -10.72 7.22 -9.09
N ILE A 224 -11.56 6.93 -8.10
CA ILE A 224 -12.68 7.79 -7.70
C ILE A 224 -12.24 8.74 -6.58
N VAL A 225 -11.96 8.19 -5.41
CA VAL A 225 -11.29 8.91 -4.31
C VAL A 225 -9.80 8.58 -4.42
N PRO A 226 -8.89 9.56 -4.52
CA PRO A 226 -7.46 9.26 -4.68
C PRO A 226 -6.88 8.55 -3.45
N THR A 227 -6.70 7.23 -3.59
CA THR A 227 -6.26 6.35 -2.51
C THR A 227 -5.16 5.42 -3.02
N LEU A 228 -4.10 5.29 -2.23
CA LEU A 228 -3.05 4.29 -2.37
C LEU A 228 -3.13 3.32 -1.19
N GLY A 229 -3.42 2.06 -1.48
CA GLY A 229 -3.32 1.00 -0.48
C GLY A 229 -2.09 0.13 -0.71
N VAL A 230 -1.44 -0.25 0.40
CA VAL A 230 -0.28 -1.16 0.40
C VAL A 230 -0.53 -2.20 1.48
N LEU A 231 -0.58 -3.48 1.11
CA LEU A 231 -1.02 -4.56 2.00
C LEU A 231 -0.16 -5.81 1.80
N LEU A 232 0.43 -6.31 2.89
CA LEU A 232 0.92 -7.66 2.98
C LEU A 232 -0.25 -8.61 3.23
N ILE A 233 -0.35 -9.68 2.43
CA ILE A 233 -1.38 -10.70 2.53
C ILE A 233 -0.71 -12.03 2.80
N ASP A 234 -0.88 -12.55 4.01
CA ASP A 234 -0.46 -13.89 4.39
C ASP A 234 -1.66 -14.84 4.33
N LEU A 235 -1.74 -15.61 3.23
CA LEU A 235 -2.82 -16.58 3.02
C LEU A 235 -2.65 -17.84 3.88
N GLU A 236 -1.47 -18.09 4.43
CA GLU A 236 -1.24 -19.20 5.36
C GLU A 236 -1.74 -18.84 6.76
N ALA A 237 -1.36 -17.66 7.26
CA ALA A 237 -1.81 -17.16 8.57
C ALA A 237 -3.26 -16.64 8.56
N GLY A 238 -3.84 -16.39 7.38
CA GLY A 238 -5.17 -15.80 7.26
C GLY A 238 -5.21 -14.38 7.82
N ARG A 239 -4.15 -13.59 7.55
CA ARG A 239 -3.98 -12.24 8.10
C ARG A 239 -3.37 -11.28 7.08
N THR A 240 -3.63 -9.99 7.29
CA THR A 240 -3.00 -8.92 6.53
C THR A 240 -2.43 -7.82 7.43
N ASP A 241 -1.47 -7.08 6.90
CA ASP A 241 -0.87 -5.90 7.53
C ASP A 241 -0.45 -4.91 6.46
N GLY A 242 -0.72 -3.63 6.66
CA GLY A 242 -0.57 -2.64 5.60
C GLY A 242 -0.93 -1.23 6.03
N LYS A 243 -1.22 -0.40 5.03
CA LYS A 243 -1.65 0.99 5.21
C LYS A 243 -2.52 1.47 4.06
N ILE A 244 -3.21 2.58 4.31
CA ILE A 244 -3.93 3.36 3.32
C ILE A 244 -3.43 4.80 3.37
N PHE A 245 -3.23 5.40 2.20
CA PHE A 245 -2.76 6.76 2.01
C PHE A 245 -3.66 7.53 1.04
N GLY A 246 -4.06 8.74 1.42
CA GLY A 246 -4.92 9.59 0.61
C GLY A 246 -4.99 11.01 1.16
N TYR A 247 -5.96 11.80 0.71
CA TYR A 247 -6.24 13.11 1.30
C TYR A 247 -7.28 12.99 2.43
N GLN A 248 -7.04 13.73 3.52
CA GLN A 248 -7.98 13.86 4.64
C GLN A 248 -9.36 14.28 4.14
N ASP A 249 -9.39 15.31 3.29
CA ASP A 249 -10.58 15.95 2.75
C ASP A 249 -10.46 16.17 1.22
N ASP A 250 -11.48 16.79 0.60
CA ASP A 250 -11.54 17.08 -0.84
C ASP A 250 -10.81 18.38 -1.27
N ASP A 251 -10.04 18.96 -0.35
CA ASP A 251 -9.28 20.19 -0.58
C ASP A 251 -7.89 19.96 -1.20
N PHE A 252 -7.43 18.69 -1.23
CA PHE A 252 -6.12 18.25 -1.71
C PHE A 252 -4.93 18.81 -0.91
N ALA A 253 -5.15 19.22 0.34
CA ALA A 253 -4.13 19.88 1.15
C ALA A 253 -3.44 18.93 2.13
N THR A 254 -4.22 18.19 2.92
CA THR A 254 -3.68 17.40 4.04
C THR A 254 -3.65 15.91 3.69
N PRO A 255 -2.48 15.28 3.58
CA PRO A 255 -2.42 13.83 3.45
C PRO A 255 -2.82 13.15 4.76
N VAL A 256 -3.48 12.00 4.65
CA VAL A 256 -3.70 11.06 5.75
C VAL A 256 -3.05 9.73 5.38
N ASN A 257 -2.37 9.12 6.35
CA ASN A 257 -1.68 7.83 6.21
C ASN A 257 -1.90 7.02 7.47
N PHE A 258 -2.57 5.89 7.38
CA PHE A 258 -2.96 5.11 8.55
C PHE A 258 -2.78 3.60 8.31
N PRO A 259 -2.38 2.85 9.36
CA PRO A 259 -2.19 1.42 9.23
C PRO A 259 -3.53 0.68 9.14
N VAL A 260 -3.53 -0.43 8.43
CA VAL A 260 -4.66 -1.35 8.34
C VAL A 260 -4.18 -2.78 8.53
N GLY A 261 -5.02 -3.63 9.12
CA GLY A 261 -4.77 -5.06 9.24
C GLY A 261 -6.08 -5.79 9.39
N ALA A 262 -6.18 -6.98 8.80
CA ALA A 262 -7.42 -7.74 8.75
C ALA A 262 -7.20 -9.23 9.05
N LEU A 263 -8.28 -9.86 9.51
CA LEU A 263 -8.44 -11.31 9.39
C LEU A 263 -8.90 -11.62 7.97
N ALA A 264 -8.14 -12.45 7.27
CA ALA A 264 -8.35 -12.80 5.86
C ALA A 264 -8.94 -14.21 5.71
N GLN A 265 -9.92 -14.37 4.82
CA GLN A 265 -10.50 -15.66 4.52
C GLN A 265 -10.87 -15.80 3.04
N VAL A 266 -10.20 -16.72 2.35
CA VAL A 266 -10.52 -17.06 0.96
C VAL A 266 -11.89 -17.73 0.92
N LEU A 267 -12.83 -17.13 0.19
CA LEU A 267 -14.20 -17.60 0.07
C LEU A 267 -14.35 -18.63 -1.06
N ASN A 268 -13.66 -18.40 -2.18
CA ASN A 268 -13.60 -19.31 -3.32
C ASN A 268 -12.46 -18.92 -4.28
N GLN A 269 -12.21 -19.78 -5.25
CA GLN A 269 -11.37 -19.53 -6.41
C GLN A 269 -12.18 -19.78 -7.68
N THR A 270 -12.15 -18.83 -8.61
CA THR A 270 -12.75 -18.93 -9.92
C THR A 270 -11.68 -19.29 -10.95
N ARG A 271 -11.98 -20.23 -11.85
CA ARG A 271 -11.16 -20.54 -13.02
C ARG A 271 -12.03 -20.38 -14.26
N HIS A 272 -11.48 -19.76 -15.29
CA HIS A 272 -12.15 -19.58 -16.57
C HIS A 272 -11.54 -20.55 -17.57
N ASP A 273 -12.31 -21.56 -17.99
CA ASP A 273 -11.93 -22.46 -19.09
C ASP A 273 -12.30 -21.77 -20.41
N LEU A 274 -11.40 -20.92 -20.90
CA LEU A 274 -11.53 -20.18 -22.18
C LEU A 274 -10.75 -20.86 -23.30
#